data_AF-A0A927KHA0-F1
#
_entry.id   AF-A0A927KHA0-F1
#
_cell.length_a   1.000
_cell.length_b   1.000
_cell.length_c   1.000
_cell.angle_alpha   90.00
_cell.angle_beta   90.00
_cell.angle_gamma   90.00
#
_symmetry.space_group_name_H-M   'P 1'
#
loop_
_entity.id
_entity.type
_entity.pdbx_description
1 polymer ?
#
loop_
_entity_poly.entity_id
_entity_poly.type
_entity_poly.pdbx_seq_one_letter_code
_entity_poly.pdbx_strand_id
1 'polypeptide(L)'
;MRAFTPLLLALGLTLSIPSMAATPGDNAELAALYEADQAARRQPSIDWPRLNAEDGIRRARVRAIMAEGGLRSAADHHHAAMVFQHGDTLEDYRLAFALATMAAAIDPDYPRARWLSAAAFDRMLMSRLAPQWYGTQYRSDSQGMYLYPVDAEAVTDAEREAMGVPTLAASQARVSEGAERLGMPVRTSAPTLEALRAERAAAAAGKASE
;
A
#
# COMPACT_ATOMS: atom_id res chain seq x y z
N MET A 1 39.63 -41.70 59.70
CA MET A 1 38.54 -40.76 59.32
C MET A 1 38.86 -40.18 57.95
N ARG A 2 37.82 -39.94 57.14
CA ARG A 2 37.78 -40.06 55.67
C ARG A 2 38.56 -38.97 54.90
N ALA A 3 39.22 -39.37 53.81
CA ALA A 3 39.82 -38.48 52.82
C ALA A 3 38.73 -37.89 51.90
N PHE A 4 38.76 -36.56 51.72
CA PHE A 4 37.87 -35.83 50.82
C PHE A 4 38.60 -35.52 49.52
N THR A 5 38.14 -36.07 48.40
CA THR A 5 38.55 -35.71 47.05
C THR A 5 37.58 -34.66 46.52
N PRO A 6 38.02 -33.46 46.10
CA PRO A 6 37.11 -32.49 45.50
C PRO A 6 36.85 -32.88 44.05
N LEU A 7 35.61 -33.23 43.75
CA LEU A 7 35.09 -33.40 42.40
C LEU A 7 34.86 -32.01 41.79
N LEU A 8 35.77 -31.56 40.93
CA LEU A 8 35.58 -30.36 40.09
C LEU A 8 34.56 -30.68 39.00
N LEU A 9 33.32 -30.25 39.21
CA LEU A 9 32.27 -30.27 38.20
C LEU A 9 32.51 -29.11 37.22
N ALA A 10 33.17 -29.38 36.10
CA ALA A 10 33.34 -28.41 35.02
C ALA A 10 32.00 -28.25 34.29
N LEU A 11 31.25 -27.20 34.64
CA LEU A 11 30.04 -26.79 33.93
C LEU A 11 30.46 -26.19 32.57
N GLY A 12 30.41 -27.02 31.52
CA GLY A 12 30.70 -26.61 30.16
C GLY A 12 29.65 -25.62 29.65
N LEU A 13 29.95 -24.33 29.74
CA LEU A 13 29.13 -23.27 29.13
C LEU A 13 29.43 -23.24 27.61
N THR A 14 28.67 -23.98 26.82
CA THR A 14 28.74 -23.86 25.36
C THR A 14 28.12 -22.52 24.96
N LEU A 15 28.96 -21.52 24.66
CA LEU A 15 28.51 -20.35 23.93
C LEU A 15 28.10 -20.80 22.52
N SER A 16 26.80 -20.99 22.31
CA SER A 16 26.23 -21.04 20.97
C SER A 16 26.40 -19.65 20.35
N ILE A 17 27.38 -19.50 19.46
CA ILE A 17 27.47 -18.32 18.61
C ILE A 17 26.20 -18.32 17.76
N PRO A 18 25.32 -17.32 17.87
CA PRO A 18 24.16 -17.26 17.01
C PRO A 18 24.67 -17.21 15.57
N SER A 19 24.26 -18.19 14.76
CA SER A 19 24.51 -18.14 13.32
C SER A 19 23.91 -16.82 12.85
N MET A 20 24.75 -15.91 12.34
CA MET A 20 24.27 -14.78 11.56
C MET A 20 23.63 -15.38 10.32
N ALA A 21 22.33 -15.66 10.41
CA ALA A 21 21.54 -15.99 9.23
C ALA A 21 21.78 -14.85 8.23
N ALA A 22 22.34 -15.19 7.07
CA ALA A 22 22.46 -14.25 5.98
C ALA A 22 21.08 -13.62 5.77
N THR A 23 21.02 -12.29 5.73
CA THR A 23 19.78 -11.58 5.39
C THR A 23 19.23 -12.22 4.11
N PRO A 24 18.02 -12.80 4.11
CA PRO A 24 17.49 -13.40 2.91
C PRO A 24 17.48 -12.33 1.81
N GLY A 25 18.22 -12.57 0.73
CA GLY A 25 18.18 -11.67 -0.42
C GLY A 25 16.76 -11.60 -0.97
N ASP A 26 16.39 -10.45 -1.54
CA ASP A 26 15.05 -10.19 -2.06
C ASP A 26 14.58 -11.27 -3.05
N ASN A 27 13.28 -11.48 -3.12
CA ASN A 27 12.65 -12.33 -4.12
C ASN A 27 12.67 -11.64 -5.49
N ALA A 28 13.56 -12.11 -6.37
CA ALA A 28 13.74 -11.54 -7.71
C ALA A 28 12.46 -11.56 -8.56
N GLU A 29 11.57 -12.54 -8.35
CA GLU A 29 10.31 -12.61 -9.08
C GLU A 29 9.32 -11.54 -8.58
N LEU A 30 9.24 -11.30 -7.26
CA LEU A 30 8.43 -10.19 -6.72
C LEU A 30 8.94 -8.83 -7.21
N ALA A 31 10.25 -8.64 -7.26
CA ALA A 31 10.84 -7.42 -7.81
C ALA A 31 10.46 -7.25 -9.29
N ALA A 32 10.52 -8.32 -10.10
CA ALA A 32 10.11 -8.26 -11.51
C ALA A 32 8.61 -7.97 -11.68
N LEU A 33 7.74 -8.54 -10.85
CA LEU A 33 6.30 -8.27 -10.87
C LEU A 33 6.00 -6.81 -10.50
N TYR A 34 6.70 -6.27 -9.51
CA TYR A 34 6.61 -4.85 -9.14
C TYR A 34 7.08 -3.94 -10.27
N GLU A 35 8.24 -4.22 -10.88
CA GLU A 35 8.74 -3.38 -11.97
C GLU A 35 7.82 -3.40 -13.19
N ALA A 36 7.26 -4.57 -13.53
CA ALA A 36 6.27 -4.69 -14.59
C ALA A 36 4.99 -3.90 -14.27
N ASP A 37 4.49 -3.97 -13.04
CA ASP A 37 3.34 -3.18 -12.55
C ASP A 37 3.58 -1.67 -12.71
N GLN A 38 4.73 -1.18 -12.25
CA GLN A 38 5.06 0.23 -12.34
C GLN A 38 5.33 0.69 -13.78
N ALA A 39 6.01 -0.14 -14.58
CA ALA A 39 6.31 0.17 -15.98
C ALA A 39 5.06 0.32 -16.84
N ALA A 40 4.03 -0.50 -16.59
CA ALA A 40 2.77 -0.43 -17.31
C ALA A 40 2.02 0.90 -17.10
N ARG A 41 2.32 1.62 -16.00
CA ARG A 41 1.72 2.92 -15.63
C ARG A 41 2.53 4.14 -16.07
N ARG A 42 3.73 3.94 -16.64
CA ARG A 42 4.58 5.01 -17.17
C ARG A 42 4.35 5.30 -18.66
N GLN A 43 3.35 4.65 -19.26
CA GLN A 43 3.04 4.81 -20.67
C GLN A 43 2.32 6.15 -20.94
N PRO A 44 2.60 6.85 -22.06
CA PRO A 44 1.91 8.09 -22.41
C PRO A 44 0.40 7.95 -22.58
N SER A 45 -0.03 6.76 -23.02
CA SER A 45 -1.44 6.37 -23.12
C SER A 45 -1.61 4.98 -22.54
N ILE A 46 -2.59 4.82 -21.67
CA ILE A 46 -2.83 3.58 -20.93
C ILE A 46 -4.11 2.92 -21.46
N ASP A 47 -3.98 1.68 -21.93
CA ASP A 47 -5.12 0.79 -22.17
C ASP A 47 -5.59 0.22 -20.83
N TRP A 48 -6.57 0.89 -20.20
CA TRP A 48 -7.06 0.53 -18.87
C TRP A 48 -7.65 -0.88 -18.78
N PRO A 49 -8.53 -1.35 -19.71
CA PRO A 49 -8.99 -2.72 -19.71
C PRO A 49 -7.86 -3.75 -19.72
N ARG A 50 -6.87 -3.55 -20.59
CA ARG A 50 -5.71 -4.44 -20.67
C ARG A 50 -4.87 -4.39 -19.38
N LEU A 51 -4.57 -3.19 -18.88
CA LEU A 51 -3.80 -3.02 -17.66
C LEU A 51 -4.46 -3.71 -16.47
N ASN A 52 -5.79 -3.57 -16.33
CA ASN A 52 -6.55 -4.20 -15.25
C ASN A 52 -6.51 -5.74 -15.34
N ALA A 53 -6.57 -6.30 -16.55
CA ALA A 53 -6.44 -7.75 -16.75
C ALA A 53 -5.03 -8.23 -16.36
N GLU A 54 -4.00 -7.49 -16.77
CA GLU A 54 -2.62 -7.79 -16.39
C GLU A 54 -2.39 -7.61 -14.87
N ASP A 55 -2.98 -6.59 -14.23
CA ASP A 55 -2.96 -6.37 -12.77
C ASP A 55 -3.52 -7.60 -12.05
N GLY A 56 -4.62 -8.18 -12.54
CA GLY A 56 -5.20 -9.42 -12.01
C GLY A 56 -4.23 -10.61 -12.08
N ILE A 57 -3.51 -10.76 -13.19
CA ILE A 57 -2.49 -11.82 -13.37
C ILE A 57 -1.34 -11.64 -12.37
N ARG A 58 -0.85 -10.41 -12.19
CA ARG A 58 0.20 -10.12 -11.19
C ARG A 58 -0.28 -10.43 -9.78
N ARG A 59 -1.49 -9.99 -9.41
CA ARG A 59 -2.07 -10.30 -8.08
C ARG A 59 -2.15 -11.81 -7.85
N ALA A 60 -2.61 -12.58 -8.84
CA ALA A 60 -2.65 -14.04 -8.75
C ALA A 60 -1.26 -14.64 -8.53
N ARG A 61 -0.23 -14.17 -9.24
CA ARG A 61 1.14 -14.68 -9.04
C ARG A 61 1.72 -14.28 -7.67
N VAL A 62 1.52 -13.04 -7.23
CA VAL A 62 1.94 -12.60 -5.90
C VAL A 62 1.28 -13.46 -4.81
N ARG A 63 -0.01 -13.80 -4.93
CA ARG A 63 -0.69 -14.70 -3.98
C ARG A 63 -0.04 -16.10 -3.92
N ALA A 64 0.36 -16.65 -5.05
CA ALA A 64 1.07 -17.93 -5.09
C ALA A 64 2.42 -17.84 -4.36
N ILE A 65 3.22 -16.81 -4.64
CA ILE A 65 4.50 -16.56 -3.96
C ILE A 65 4.30 -16.40 -2.45
N MET A 66 3.24 -15.71 -2.02
CA MET A 66 2.87 -15.60 -0.60
C MET A 66 2.56 -16.94 0.05
N ALA A 67 1.77 -17.79 -0.62
CA ALA A 67 1.44 -19.12 -0.13
C ALA A 67 2.66 -20.05 -0.03
N GLU A 68 3.66 -19.83 -0.90
CA GLU A 68 4.95 -20.53 -0.91
C GLU A 68 5.95 -19.98 0.14
N GLY A 69 5.57 -18.94 0.91
CA GLY A 69 6.44 -18.32 1.91
C GLY A 69 7.53 -17.43 1.31
N GLY A 70 7.34 -16.92 0.09
CA GLY A 70 8.35 -16.20 -0.67
C GLY A 70 8.60 -14.74 -0.27
N LEU A 71 7.89 -14.20 0.73
CA LEU A 71 8.07 -12.84 1.24
C LEU A 71 9.02 -12.87 2.45
N ARG A 72 10.24 -12.36 2.29
CA ARG A 72 11.32 -12.54 3.28
C ARG A 72 11.95 -11.23 3.73
N SER A 73 11.85 -10.17 2.94
CA SER A 73 12.42 -8.84 3.25
C SER A 73 11.36 -7.73 3.27
N ALA A 74 11.72 -6.54 3.75
CA ALA A 74 10.87 -5.35 3.65
C ALA A 74 10.55 -5.02 2.17
N ALA A 75 11.50 -5.23 1.26
CA ALA A 75 11.30 -5.02 -0.17
C ALA A 75 10.27 -6.00 -0.75
N ASP A 76 10.33 -7.29 -0.39
CA ASP A 76 9.34 -8.27 -0.84
C ASP A 76 7.92 -7.88 -0.44
N HIS A 77 7.74 -7.47 0.82
CA HIS A 77 6.46 -7.03 1.34
C HIS A 77 5.99 -5.74 0.66
N HIS A 78 6.88 -4.77 0.45
CA HIS A 78 6.55 -3.53 -0.26
C HIS A 78 6.16 -3.79 -1.74
N HIS A 79 6.91 -4.63 -2.45
CA HIS A 79 6.62 -5.00 -3.84
C HIS A 79 5.26 -5.67 -3.96
N ALA A 80 4.99 -6.66 -3.11
CA ALA A 80 3.68 -7.32 -3.05
C ALA A 80 2.57 -6.31 -2.71
N ALA A 81 2.79 -5.44 -1.72
CA ALA A 81 1.83 -4.43 -1.31
C ALA A 81 1.44 -3.49 -2.47
N MET A 82 2.41 -3.05 -3.28
CA MET A 82 2.16 -2.15 -4.40
C MET A 82 1.31 -2.83 -5.49
N VAL A 83 1.53 -4.11 -5.75
CA VAL A 83 0.70 -4.87 -6.70
C VAL A 83 -0.75 -4.96 -6.20
N PHE A 84 -0.98 -5.13 -4.90
CA PHE A 84 -2.33 -5.11 -4.32
C PHE A 84 -2.93 -3.71 -4.17
N GLN A 85 -2.11 -2.66 -4.03
CA GLN A 85 -2.56 -1.26 -4.03
C GLN A 85 -3.27 -0.90 -5.34
N HIS A 86 -2.92 -1.59 -6.42
CA HIS A 86 -3.55 -1.52 -7.73
C HIS A 86 -4.69 -2.53 -7.94
N GLY A 87 -5.13 -3.21 -6.89
CA GLY A 87 -6.35 -4.02 -6.92
C GLY A 87 -7.61 -3.19 -7.04
N ASP A 88 -8.74 -3.89 -7.09
CA ASP A 88 -10.08 -3.34 -7.29
C ASP A 88 -11.06 -3.76 -6.19
N THR A 89 -10.67 -4.71 -5.34
CA THR A 89 -11.49 -5.22 -4.24
C THR A 89 -11.06 -4.67 -2.89
N LEU A 90 -11.98 -4.72 -1.92
CA LEU A 90 -11.65 -4.41 -0.54
C LEU A 90 -10.59 -5.35 0.04
N GLU A 91 -10.57 -6.61 -0.40
CA GLU A 91 -9.59 -7.59 0.05
C GLU A 91 -8.18 -7.22 -0.43
N ASP A 92 -8.04 -6.79 -1.69
CA ASP A 92 -6.75 -6.34 -2.23
C ASP A 92 -6.23 -5.15 -1.42
N TYR A 93 -7.06 -4.14 -1.13
CA TYR A 93 -6.62 -2.99 -0.32
C TYR A 93 -6.24 -3.36 1.12
N ARG A 94 -6.93 -4.33 1.74
CA ARG A 94 -6.55 -4.86 3.05
C ARG A 94 -5.20 -5.56 3.00
N LEU A 95 -4.95 -6.33 1.95
CA LEU A 95 -3.70 -7.04 1.77
C LEU A 95 -2.55 -6.06 1.49
N ALA A 96 -2.77 -5.05 0.66
CA ALA A 96 -1.84 -3.95 0.43
C ALA A 96 -1.44 -3.25 1.74
N PHE A 97 -2.44 -2.90 2.56
CA PHE A 97 -2.23 -2.26 3.86
C PHE A 97 -1.41 -3.15 4.81
N ALA A 98 -1.78 -4.42 4.95
CA ALA A 98 -1.08 -5.36 5.82
C ALA A 98 0.38 -5.54 5.38
N LEU A 99 0.63 -5.77 4.09
CA LEU A 99 1.95 -5.97 3.54
C LEU A 99 2.82 -4.71 3.65
N ALA A 100 2.29 -3.52 3.35
CA ALA A 100 3.02 -2.27 3.48
C ALA A 100 3.38 -1.97 4.95
N THR A 101 2.48 -2.30 5.88
CA THR A 101 2.73 -2.17 7.32
C THR A 101 3.81 -3.14 7.78
N MET A 102 3.81 -4.39 7.29
CA MET A 102 4.89 -5.34 7.55
C MET A 102 6.23 -4.84 6.99
N ALA A 103 6.25 -4.29 5.78
CA ALA A 103 7.45 -3.72 5.19
C ALA A 103 8.03 -2.58 6.06
N ALA A 104 7.18 -1.67 6.52
CA ALA A 104 7.58 -0.56 7.39
C ALA A 104 8.00 -1.02 8.80
N ALA A 105 7.47 -2.14 9.29
CA ALA A 105 7.87 -2.72 10.56
C ALA A 105 9.23 -3.45 10.48
N ILE A 106 9.51 -4.11 9.35
CA ILE A 106 10.79 -4.78 9.09
C ILE A 106 11.90 -3.74 8.88
N ASP A 107 11.61 -2.66 8.14
CA ASP A 107 12.55 -1.57 7.87
C ASP A 107 11.87 -0.20 8.10
N PRO A 108 12.00 0.37 9.31
CA PRO A 108 11.43 1.69 9.65
C PRO A 108 11.99 2.84 8.82
N ASP A 109 13.20 2.68 8.26
CA ASP A 109 13.87 3.66 7.42
C ASP A 109 13.51 3.50 5.94
N TYR A 110 12.50 2.67 5.62
CA TYR A 110 11.97 2.53 4.27
C TYR A 110 10.75 3.47 4.04
N PRO A 111 10.95 4.77 3.67
CA PRO A 111 9.87 5.76 3.61
C PRO A 111 8.74 5.38 2.65
N ARG A 112 9.05 4.66 1.57
CA ARG A 112 8.05 4.19 0.60
C ARG A 112 7.05 3.22 1.22
N ALA A 113 7.45 2.39 2.18
CA ALA A 113 6.57 1.46 2.87
C ALA A 113 5.54 2.18 3.77
N ARG A 114 5.98 3.22 4.50
CA ARG A 114 5.09 4.05 5.33
C ARG A 114 4.04 4.76 4.47
N TRP A 115 4.47 5.39 3.38
CA TRP A 115 3.55 6.07 2.45
C TRP A 115 2.54 5.09 1.86
N LEU A 116 3.00 3.90 1.47
CA LEU A 116 2.14 2.89 0.87
C LEU A 116 1.11 2.34 1.88
N SER A 117 1.47 2.23 3.16
CA SER A 117 0.52 1.86 4.21
C SER A 117 -0.60 2.91 4.33
N ALA A 118 -0.25 4.20 4.42
CA ALA A 118 -1.23 5.29 4.41
C ALA A 118 -2.11 5.26 3.14
N ALA A 119 -1.50 5.06 1.97
CA ALA A 119 -2.22 5.05 0.70
C ALA A 119 -3.17 3.86 0.53
N ALA A 120 -2.80 2.69 1.05
CA ALA A 120 -3.66 1.51 1.05
C ALA A 120 -4.83 1.66 2.03
N PHE A 121 -4.57 2.28 3.18
CA PHE A 121 -5.62 2.59 4.16
C PHE A 121 -6.65 3.56 3.60
N ASP A 122 -6.21 4.65 2.96
CA ASP A 122 -7.10 5.61 2.31
C ASP A 122 -7.91 4.97 1.17
N ARG A 123 -7.31 4.06 0.38
CA ARG A 123 -8.04 3.26 -0.62
C ARG A 123 -9.13 2.38 -0.01
N MET A 124 -8.85 1.75 1.13
CA MET A 124 -9.81 0.94 1.86
C MET A 124 -10.99 1.78 2.39
N LEU A 125 -10.75 3.02 2.84
CA LEU A 125 -11.81 3.94 3.26
C LEU A 125 -12.65 4.37 2.04
N MET A 126 -11.99 4.80 0.98
CA MET A 126 -12.62 5.24 -0.26
C MET A 126 -13.49 4.14 -0.90
N SER A 127 -13.05 2.87 -0.88
CA SER A 127 -13.83 1.75 -1.44
C SER A 127 -15.17 1.53 -0.72
N ARG A 128 -15.27 1.99 0.53
CA ARG A 128 -16.49 1.94 1.35
C ARG A 128 -17.24 3.27 1.40
N LEU A 129 -16.85 4.26 0.58
CA LEU A 129 -17.42 5.61 0.60
C LEU A 129 -17.33 6.29 1.98
N ALA A 130 -16.19 6.09 2.64
CA ALA A 130 -15.79 6.80 3.86
C ALA A 130 -14.72 7.85 3.50
N PRO A 131 -14.63 8.96 4.24
CA PRO A 131 -13.58 9.95 3.99
C PRO A 131 -12.22 9.31 4.24
N GLN A 132 -11.22 9.70 3.45
CA GLN A 132 -9.84 9.26 3.64
C GLN A 132 -9.18 10.01 4.82
N TRP A 133 -8.08 9.50 5.36
CA TRP A 133 -7.42 10.14 6.51
C TRP A 133 -6.18 10.91 6.08
N TYR A 134 -5.33 10.30 5.27
CA TYR A 134 -4.02 10.85 4.96
C TYR A 134 -4.04 11.81 3.76
N GLY A 135 -4.99 11.66 2.85
CA GLY A 135 -5.11 12.54 1.67
C GLY A 135 -4.30 12.04 0.47
N THR A 136 -4.12 10.73 0.33
CA THR A 136 -3.32 10.15 -0.78
C THR A 136 -4.15 9.91 -2.04
N GLN A 137 -5.47 9.87 -1.93
CA GLN A 137 -6.37 9.45 -3.00
C GLN A 137 -7.01 10.64 -3.72
N TYR A 138 -6.78 10.66 -5.04
CA TYR A 138 -7.36 11.61 -5.97
C TYR A 138 -8.37 10.89 -6.87
N ARG A 139 -9.34 11.64 -7.37
CA ARG A 139 -10.35 11.18 -8.32
C ARG A 139 -10.54 12.23 -9.41
N SER A 140 -11.21 11.83 -10.47
CA SER A 140 -11.65 12.73 -11.53
C SER A 140 -13.08 12.36 -11.92
N ASP A 141 -13.85 13.35 -12.31
CA ASP A 141 -15.13 13.17 -12.97
C ASP A 141 -15.29 14.20 -14.12
N SER A 142 -16.51 14.37 -14.63
CA SER A 142 -16.78 15.32 -15.71
C SER A 142 -16.49 16.79 -15.35
N GLN A 143 -16.39 17.12 -14.06
CA GLN A 143 -16.06 18.48 -13.58
C GLN A 143 -14.56 18.68 -13.36
N GLY A 144 -13.76 17.62 -13.40
CA GLY A 144 -12.30 17.68 -13.26
C GLY A 144 -11.73 16.83 -12.15
N MET A 145 -10.43 16.99 -11.93
CA MET A 145 -9.69 16.29 -10.87
C MET A 145 -9.96 16.92 -9.50
N TYR A 146 -10.07 16.09 -8.46
CA TYR A 146 -10.21 16.52 -7.07
C TYR A 146 -9.49 15.57 -6.11
N LEU A 147 -9.10 16.09 -4.95
CA LEU A 147 -8.72 15.28 -3.80
C LEU A 147 -9.99 14.67 -3.20
N TYR A 148 -10.03 13.35 -3.01
CA TYR A 148 -11.20 12.68 -2.43
C TYR A 148 -11.47 13.21 -1.00
N PRO A 149 -12.74 13.27 -0.52
CA PRO A 149 -13.06 13.83 0.80
C PRO A 149 -12.16 13.29 1.91
N VAL A 150 -11.58 14.20 2.69
CA VAL A 150 -10.65 13.90 3.80
C VAL A 150 -11.31 14.20 5.13
N ASP A 151 -11.14 13.33 6.11
CA ASP A 151 -11.43 13.61 7.52
C ASP A 151 -10.21 14.34 8.10
N ALA A 152 -10.30 15.67 8.19
CA ALA A 152 -9.19 16.52 8.59
C ALA A 152 -8.76 16.30 10.05
N GLU A 153 -9.64 15.74 10.88
CA GLU A 153 -9.40 15.51 12.31
C GLU A 153 -8.86 14.09 12.61
N ALA A 154 -8.89 13.18 11.63
CA ALA A 154 -8.47 11.80 11.84
C ALA A 154 -6.96 11.65 12.07
N VAL A 155 -6.15 12.50 11.42
CA VAL A 155 -4.69 12.57 11.59
C VAL A 155 -4.21 14.01 11.41
N THR A 156 -3.19 14.37 12.18
CA THR A 156 -2.47 15.64 12.09
C THR A 156 -1.50 15.65 10.91
N ASP A 157 -1.04 16.84 10.50
CA ASP A 157 -0.02 16.96 9.45
C ASP A 157 1.33 16.34 9.86
N ALA A 158 1.68 16.40 11.15
CA ALA A 158 2.88 15.72 11.65
C ALA A 158 2.78 14.18 11.49
N GLU A 159 1.59 13.60 11.70
CA GLU A 159 1.35 12.18 11.47
C GLU A 159 1.35 11.82 9.97
N ARG A 160 0.82 12.70 9.10
CA ARG A 160 0.96 12.54 7.64
C ARG A 160 2.43 12.49 7.24
N GLU A 161 3.22 13.46 7.70
CA GLU A 161 4.65 13.55 7.40
C GLU A 161 5.43 12.35 7.95
N ALA A 162 5.09 11.87 9.16
CA ALA A 162 5.66 10.66 9.73
C ALA A 162 5.37 9.40 8.87
N MET A 163 4.26 9.41 8.13
CA MET A 163 3.91 8.38 7.16
C MET A 163 4.47 8.65 5.75
N GLY A 164 5.26 9.71 5.55
CA GLY A 164 5.79 10.10 4.23
C GLY A 164 4.72 10.71 3.31
N VAL A 165 3.58 11.12 3.86
CA VAL A 165 2.50 11.82 3.15
C VAL A 165 2.67 13.33 3.37
N PRO A 166 2.49 14.18 2.34
CA PRO A 166 2.51 15.63 2.53
C PRO A 166 1.39 16.10 3.47
N THR A 167 1.51 17.34 3.96
CA THR A 167 0.42 18.03 4.66
C THR A 167 -0.87 18.04 3.83
N LEU A 168 -2.02 18.17 4.50
CA LEU A 168 -3.30 18.20 3.80
C LEU A 168 -3.36 19.33 2.76
N ALA A 169 -2.84 20.51 3.10
CA ALA A 169 -2.76 21.65 2.18
C ALA A 169 -1.90 21.35 0.95
N ALA A 170 -0.76 20.69 1.11
CA ALA A 170 0.10 20.30 0.00
C ALA A 170 -0.55 19.23 -0.90
N SER A 171 -1.25 18.25 -0.30
CA SER A 171 -2.04 17.27 -1.06
C SER A 171 -3.17 17.95 -1.86
N GLN A 172 -3.84 18.95 -1.29
CA GLN A 172 -4.85 19.73 -2.00
C GLN A 172 -4.24 20.51 -3.19
N ALA A 173 -3.04 21.08 -3.04
CA ALA A 173 -2.36 21.80 -4.12
C ALA A 173 -1.98 20.89 -5.30
N ARG A 174 -1.63 19.62 -5.04
CA ARG A 174 -1.29 18.61 -6.07
C ARG A 174 -2.43 18.26 -7.00
N VAL A 175 -3.68 18.62 -6.67
CA VAL A 175 -4.82 18.46 -7.59
C VAL A 175 -4.55 19.21 -8.90
N SER A 176 -4.00 20.43 -8.83
CA SER A 176 -3.70 21.22 -10.02
C SER A 176 -2.62 20.59 -10.89
N GLU A 177 -1.55 20.07 -10.27
CA GLU A 177 -0.47 19.36 -10.98
C GLU A 177 -0.98 18.09 -11.68
N GLY A 178 -1.83 17.33 -10.99
CA GLY A 178 -2.46 16.13 -11.55
C GLY A 178 -3.41 16.47 -12.70
N ALA A 179 -4.22 17.52 -12.55
CA ALA A 179 -5.15 17.99 -13.56
C ALA A 179 -4.43 18.45 -14.83
N GLU A 180 -3.37 19.25 -14.68
CA GLU A 180 -2.51 19.71 -15.77
C GLU A 180 -1.89 18.53 -16.53
N ARG A 181 -1.28 17.58 -15.80
CA ARG A 181 -0.66 16.38 -16.40
C ARG A 181 -1.65 15.55 -17.21
N LEU A 182 -2.91 15.50 -16.80
CA LEU A 182 -3.96 14.74 -17.48
C LEU A 182 -4.76 15.57 -18.50
N GLY A 183 -4.43 16.85 -18.69
CA GLY A 183 -5.15 17.73 -19.59
C GLY A 183 -6.62 17.94 -19.22
N MET A 184 -6.96 17.90 -17.92
CA MET A 184 -8.32 18.06 -17.41
C MET A 184 -8.41 19.25 -16.46
N PRO A 185 -9.62 19.82 -16.24
CA PRO A 185 -9.78 20.92 -15.29
C PRO A 185 -9.58 20.46 -13.83
N VAL A 186 -9.34 21.43 -12.95
CA VAL A 186 -9.44 21.24 -11.50
C VAL A 186 -10.89 21.41 -11.08
N ARG A 187 -11.42 20.44 -10.34
CA ARG A 187 -12.71 20.56 -9.68
C ARG A 187 -12.50 21.25 -8.34
N THR A 188 -12.97 22.50 -8.24
CA THR A 188 -12.74 23.39 -7.09
C THR A 188 -13.38 22.93 -5.79
N SER A 189 -14.47 22.15 -5.86
CA SER A 189 -15.12 21.55 -4.70
C SER A 189 -15.32 20.06 -4.90
N ALA A 190 -14.67 19.25 -4.06
CA ALA A 190 -14.91 17.81 -4.03
C ALA A 190 -16.39 17.50 -3.73
N PRO A 191 -16.97 16.46 -4.34
CA PRO A 191 -18.33 16.03 -4.05
C PRO A 191 -18.43 15.56 -2.59
N THR A 192 -19.59 15.79 -1.96
CA THR A 192 -19.86 15.29 -0.61
C THR A 192 -19.93 13.76 -0.62
N LEU A 193 -19.66 13.11 0.52
CA LEU A 193 -19.84 11.66 0.63
C LEU A 193 -21.28 11.22 0.36
N GLU A 194 -22.26 12.05 0.70
CA GLU A 194 -23.66 11.82 0.38
C GLU A 194 -23.90 11.80 -1.13
N ALA A 195 -23.35 12.77 -1.86
CA ALA A 195 -23.46 12.82 -3.32
C ALA A 195 -22.80 11.58 -3.96
N LEU A 196 -21.62 11.18 -3.49
CA LEU A 196 -20.93 9.98 -3.99
C LEU A 196 -21.71 8.68 -3.71
N ARG A 197 -22.42 8.61 -2.58
CA ARG A 197 -23.29 7.47 -2.24
C ARG A 197 -24.52 7.44 -3.14
N ALA A 198 -25.14 8.59 -3.39
CA ALA A 198 -26.27 8.70 -4.30
C ALA A 198 -25.88 8.29 -5.73
N GLU A 199 -24.73 8.74 -6.22
CA GLU A 199 -24.19 8.36 -7.54
C GLU A 199 -23.97 6.85 -7.64
N ARG A 200 -23.33 6.23 -6.63
CA ARG A 200 -23.11 4.77 -6.63
C ARG A 200 -24.42 3.98 -6.61
N ALA A 201 -25.42 4.45 -5.85
CA ALA A 201 -26.73 3.81 -5.81
C ALA A 201 -27.46 3.90 -7.16
N ALA A 202 -27.41 5.06 -7.82
CA ALA A 202 -27.99 5.25 -9.15
C ALA A 202 -27.32 4.35 -10.19
N ALA A 203 -25.98 4.25 -10.18
CA ALA A 203 -25.24 3.37 -11.09
C ALA A 203 -25.57 1.88 -10.86
N ALA A 204 -25.78 1.46 -9.61
CA ALA A 204 -26.19 0.09 -9.31
C ALA A 204 -27.61 -0.21 -9.78
N ALA A 205 -28.54 0.74 -9.65
CA ALA A 205 -29.91 0.60 -10.14
C ALA A 205 -29.98 0.51 -11.67
N GLY A 206 -29.21 1.34 -12.39
CA GLY A 206 -29.17 1.30 -13.86
C GLY A 206 -28.66 -0.03 -14.43
N LYS A 207 -27.66 -0.64 -13.79
CA LYS A 207 -27.16 -1.97 -14.17
C LYS A 207 -28.13 -3.12 -13.88
N ALA A 208 -29.07 -2.94 -12.94
CA ALA A 208 -30.08 -3.95 -12.64
C ALA A 208 -31.29 -3.90 -13.59
N SER A 209 -31.42 -2.81 -14.35
CA SER A 209 -32.49 -2.61 -15.35
C SER A 209 -32.09 -2.94 -16.79
N GLU A 210 -30.83 -3.27 -17.03
CA GLU A 210 -30.29 -3.78 -18.31
C GLU A 210 -30.22 -5.32 -18.31
#